data_AF-A0A4V5RIP3-F1
#
_entry.id   AF-A0A4V5RIP3-F1
#
_cell.length_a   1.000
_cell.length_b   1.000
_cell.length_c   1.000
_cell.angle_alpha   90.00
_cell.angle_beta   90.00
_cell.angle_gamma   90.00
#
_symmetry.space_group_name_H-M   'P 1'
#
loop_
_entity.id
_entity.type
_entity.pdbx_description
1 polymer ?
#
loop_
_entity_poly.entity_id
_entity_poly.type
_entity_poly.pdbx_seq_one_letter_code
_entity_poly.pdbx_strand_id
1 'polypeptide(L)' 'VTIAQQWQAGSNFWARPAIRVFASSYSGDKAVDNNDLMFGAQVEAWW' A
#
# COMPACT_ATOMS: atom_id res chain seq x y z
N VAL A 1 -6.59 -7.97 0.15
CA VAL A 1 -6.74 -7.03 -0.99
C VAL A 1 -6.24 -5.66 -0.57
N THR A 2 -5.52 -4.94 -1.43
CA THR A 2 -4.99 -3.60 -1.13
C THR A 2 -5.31 -2.63 -2.27
N ILE A 3 -5.79 -1.45 -1.92
CA ILE A 3 -5.91 -0.31 -2.83
C ILE A 3 -4.98 0.80 -2.34
N ALA A 4 -4.26 1.43 -3.27
CA ALA A 4 -3.34 2.51 -2.94
C ALA A 4 -3.42 3.61 -3.98
N GLN A 5 -3.37 4.85 -3.51
CA GLN A 5 -3.07 6.01 -4.34
C GLN A 5 -1.58 6.29 -4.26
N GLN A 6 -0.92 6.35 -5.41
CA GLN A 6 0.54 6.49 -5.51
C GLN A 6 0.92 7.71 -6.35
N TRP A 7 1.86 8.49 -5.85
CA TRP A 7 2.59 9.51 -6.60
C TRP A 7 4.06 9.12 -6.69
N GLN A 8 4.63 9.21 -7.88
CA GLN A 8 5.99 8.74 -8.15
C GLN A 8 6.71 9.68 -9.12
N ALA A 9 8.04 9.76 -8.99
CA ALA A 9 8.89 10.58 -9.86
C ALA A 9 9.15 9.91 -11.22
N GLY A 10 8.10 9.70 -12.02
CA GLY A 10 8.16 9.13 -13.37
C GLY A 10 6.89 8.37 -13.75
N SER A 11 6.72 8.05 -15.04
CA SER A 11 5.53 7.36 -15.56
C SER A 11 5.66 5.84 -15.64
N ASN A 12 6.78 5.27 -15.18
CA ASN A 12 7.06 3.84 -15.23
C ASN A 12 6.83 3.16 -13.86
N PHE A 13 6.49 1.88 -13.85
CA PHE A 13 6.27 1.08 -12.62
C PHE A 13 7.48 1.11 -11.65
N TRP A 14 8.69 1.15 -12.22
CA TRP A 14 9.95 1.17 -11.47
C TRP A 14 10.41 2.57 -11.04
N ALA A 15 9.63 3.62 -11.33
CA ALA A 15 10.00 4.98 -10.96
C ALA A 15 9.97 5.16 -9.44
N ARG A 16 11.05 5.69 -8.88
CA ARG A 16 11.17 6.06 -7.47
C ARG A 16 11.81 7.44 -7.34
N PRO A 17 11.56 8.18 -6.24
CA PRO A 17 10.75 7.82 -5.07
C PRO A 17 9.25 7.69 -5.38
N ALA A 18 8.56 6.86 -4.60
CA ALA A 18 7.11 6.71 -4.62
C ALA A 18 6.53 6.94 -3.22
N ILE A 19 5.48 7.75 -3.14
CA ILE A 19 4.69 8.00 -1.93
C ILE A 19 3.33 7.37 -2.16
N ARG A 20 2.87 6.58 -1.18
CA ARG A 20 1.61 5.83 -1.26
C ARG A 20 0.76 6.10 -0.03
N VAL A 21 -0.53 6.34 -0.24
CA VAL A 21 -1.55 6.22 0.80
C VAL A 21 -2.42 5.02 0.45
N PHE A 22 -2.60 4.10 1.38
CA PHE A 22 -3.17 2.80 1.09
C PHE A 22 -4.17 2.34 2.15
N ALA A 23 -5.09 1.47 1.72
CA ALA A 23 -5.97 0.68 2.57
C ALA A 23 -5.88 -0.79 2.16
N SER A 24 -5.72 -1.66 3.13
CA SER A 24 -5.56 -3.10 2.99
C SER A 24 -6.59 -3.81 3.85
N SER A 25 -7.30 -4.76 3.25
CA SER A 25 -8.13 -5.72 3.96
C SER A 25 -7.48 -7.10 3.88
N TYR A 26 -7.36 -7.75 5.02
CA TYR A 26 -6.92 -9.14 5.14
C TYR A 26 -8.14 -10.04 5.27
N SER A 27 -8.10 -11.22 4.67
CA SER A 27 -9.14 -12.25 4.87
C SER A 27 -8.48 -13.62 4.77
N GLY A 28 -8.85 -14.53 5.66
CA GLY A 28 -8.31 -15.89 5.69
C GLY A 28 -8.73 -16.66 6.94
N ASP A 29 -8.47 -17.97 6.96
CA ASP A 29 -8.94 -18.89 8.02
C ASP A 29 -8.36 -18.63 9.43
N LYS A 30 -7.40 -17.69 9.55
CA LYS A 30 -6.83 -17.22 10.82
C LYS A 30 -6.98 -15.71 11.03
N ALA A 31 -7.81 -15.06 10.23
CA ALA A 31 -8.13 -13.66 10.41
C ALA A 31 -8.91 -13.48 11.71
N VAL A 32 -8.54 -12.48 12.50
CA VAL A 32 -9.20 -12.19 13.77
C VAL A 32 -10.52 -11.49 13.45
N ASP A 33 -11.64 -12.12 13.81
CA ASP A 33 -12.98 -11.56 13.68
C ASP A 33 -13.00 -10.11 14.21
N ASN A 34 -13.07 -9.14 13.30
CA ASN A 34 -13.21 -7.69 13.50
C ASN A 34 -11.98 -6.76 13.41
N ASN A 35 -10.76 -7.20 13.02
CA ASN A 35 -9.65 -6.24 12.84
C ASN A 35 -8.77 -6.47 11.60
N ASP A 36 -9.43 -6.63 10.46
CA ASP A 36 -8.79 -6.98 9.19
C ASP A 36 -8.47 -5.78 8.29
N LEU A 37 -8.79 -4.56 8.71
CA LEU A 37 -8.61 -3.34 7.92
C LEU A 37 -7.44 -2.51 8.43
N MET A 38 -6.44 -2.31 7.58
CA MET A 38 -5.28 -1.46 7.81
C MET A 38 -5.27 -0.31 6.81
N PHE A 39 -4.99 0.90 7.25
CA PHE A 39 -4.74 2.05 6.36
C PHE A 39 -3.50 2.80 6.81
N GLY A 40 -2.81 3.45 5.88
CA GLY A 40 -1.59 4.17 6.21
C GLY A 40 -0.95 4.89 5.03
N ALA A 41 0.17 5.55 5.32
CA ALA A 41 1.03 6.16 4.33
C ALA A 41 2.41 5.48 4.35
N GLN A 42 3.02 5.33 3.18
CA GLN A 42 4.34 4.71 3.01
C GLN A 42 5.16 5.51 1.99
N VAL A 43 6.48 5.52 2.18
CA VAL A 43 7.45 6.00 1.19
C VAL A 43 8.37 4.84 0.79
N GLU A 44 8.68 4.73 -0.49
CA GLU A 44 9.64 3.76 -1.04
C GLU A 44 10.59 4.49 -2.00
N ALA A 45 11.90 4.27 -1.86
CA ALA A 45 12.91 4.91 -2.68
C ALA A 45 14.15 4.01 -2.85
N TRP A 46 14.80 4.13 -4.01
CA TRP A 46 16.13 3.62 -4.30
C TRP A 46 16.80 4.57 -5.31
N TRP A 47 18.13 4.56 -5.36
CA TRP A 47 18.95 5.37 -6.27
C TRP A 47 19.83 4.48 -7.15
#